data_AF-A0A315ZC68-F1
#
_entry.id   AF-A0A315ZC68-F1
#
_cell.length_a   1.000
_cell.length_b   1.000
_cell.length_c   1.000
_cell.angle_alpha   90.00
_cell.angle_beta   90.00
_cell.angle_gamma   90.00
#
_symmetry.space_group_name_H-M   'P 1'
#
loop_
_entity.id
_entity.type
_entity.pdbx_description
1 polymer ?
#
loop_
_entity_poly.entity_id
_entity_poly.type
_entity_poly.pdbx_seq_one_letter_code
_entity_poly.pdbx_strand_id
1 'polypeptide(L)'
;MEKLRLCNLAKLESMSNGNSDFIIKMIHSFIYNTTTALDEFKSSIEAKDLMTLSKIAHKLKPSFDIMGVHSLKDQILRIEQYEREPFENDEMMAICNHFMEKSVEVIDELTEYNNNKEA
;
A
#
# COMPACT_ATOMS: atom_id res chain seq x y z
N MET A 1 18.94 11.02 -8.85
CA MET A 1 18.04 10.01 -8.25
C MET A 1 17.00 9.66 -9.29
N GLU A 2 16.75 8.38 -9.49
CA GLU A 2 15.67 7.91 -10.36
C GLU A 2 14.35 8.44 -9.79
N LYS A 3 13.54 9.09 -10.64
CA LYS A 3 12.32 9.75 -10.19
C LYS A 3 11.19 8.73 -10.19
N LEU A 4 10.76 8.32 -9.00
CA LEU A 4 9.54 7.54 -8.80
C LEU A 4 8.31 8.41 -9.13
N ARG A 5 7.30 7.79 -9.75
CA ARG A 5 6.07 8.45 -10.19
C ARG A 5 4.97 8.39 -9.14
N LEU A 6 4.91 7.29 -8.39
CA LEU A 6 3.85 7.01 -7.41
C LEU A 6 4.33 7.18 -5.97
N CYS A 7 5.65 7.08 -5.74
CA CYS A 7 6.26 7.10 -4.42
C CYS A 7 7.18 8.31 -4.18
N ASN A 8 7.39 8.65 -2.91
CA ASN A 8 8.42 9.59 -2.49
C ASN A 8 9.15 9.04 -1.26
N LEU A 9 10.35 8.52 -1.48
CA LEU A 9 11.12 7.85 -0.44
C LEU A 9 11.82 8.79 0.55
N ALA A 10 11.62 10.12 0.47
CA ALA A 10 12.30 11.08 1.35
C ALA A 10 12.13 10.75 2.85
N LYS A 11 10.95 10.27 3.25
CA LYS A 11 10.70 9.84 4.63
C LYS A 11 11.54 8.60 4.98
N LEU A 12 11.50 7.56 4.14
CA LEU A 12 12.30 6.36 4.32
C LEU A 12 13.82 6.66 4.33
N GLU A 13 14.28 7.52 3.44
CA GLU A 13 15.68 7.97 3.36
C GLU A 13 16.10 8.72 4.63
N SER A 14 15.23 9.57 5.19
CA SER A 14 15.50 10.26 6.46
C SER A 14 15.62 9.28 7.63
N MET A 15 14.89 8.16 7.59
CA MET A 15 14.95 7.11 8.61
C MET A 15 16.19 6.22 8.46
N SER A 16 16.75 6.12 7.25
CA SER A 16 17.88 5.23 6.98
C SER A 16 19.23 5.79 7.44
N ASN A 17 19.33 7.10 7.73
CA ASN A 17 20.59 7.79 8.01
C ASN A 17 21.69 7.50 6.97
N GLY A 18 21.31 7.38 5.69
CA GLY A 18 22.23 7.10 4.58
C GLY A 18 22.54 5.61 4.37
N ASN A 19 21.88 4.69 5.08
CA ASN A 19 22.05 3.25 4.90
C ASN A 19 21.17 2.75 3.72
N SER A 20 21.79 2.58 2.55
CA SER A 20 21.11 2.07 1.36
C SER A 20 20.58 0.65 1.52
N ASP A 21 21.29 -0.23 2.23
CA ASP A 21 20.84 -1.62 2.47
C ASP A 21 19.57 -1.65 3.32
N PHE A 22 19.43 -0.71 4.26
CA PHE A 22 18.21 -0.53 5.03
C PHE A 22 17.04 -0.13 4.13
N ILE A 23 17.25 0.82 3.21
CA ILE A 23 16.22 1.26 2.26
C ILE A 23 15.73 0.07 1.42
N ILE A 24 16.64 -0.70 0.81
CA ILE A 24 16.32 -1.86 -0.02
C ILE A 24 15.52 -2.90 0.78
N LYS A 25 15.97 -3.22 2.01
CA LYS A 25 15.26 -4.16 2.90
C LYS A 25 13.86 -3.69 3.25
N MET A 26 13.68 -2.40 3.52
CA MET A 26 12.37 -1.84 3.85
C MET A 26 11.43 -1.86 2.65
N ILE A 27 11.94 -1.61 1.44
CA ILE A 27 11.16 -1.74 0.20
C ILE A 27 10.75 -3.20 -0.04
N HIS A 28 11.66 -4.17 0.12
CA HIS A 28 11.31 -5.59 0.03
C HIS A 28 10.24 -6.00 1.05
N SER A 29 10.36 -5.52 2.29
CA SER A 29 9.35 -5.79 3.31
C SER A 29 8.00 -5.17 2.94
N PHE A 30 7.99 -3.95 2.40
CA PHE A 30 6.77 -3.32 1.91
C PHE A 30 6.11 -4.11 0.79
N ILE A 31 6.89 -4.51 -0.24
CA ILE A 31 6.39 -5.29 -1.37
C ILE A 31 5.76 -6.59 -0.87
N TYR A 32 6.50 -7.40 -0.10
CA TYR A 32 6.02 -8.69 0.40
C TYR A 32 4.75 -8.56 1.26
N ASN A 33 4.76 -7.64 2.23
CA ASN A 33 3.65 -7.46 3.15
C ASN A 33 2.41 -6.90 2.44
N THR A 34 2.59 -5.97 1.50
CA THR A 34 1.48 -5.38 0.77
C THR A 34 0.85 -6.38 -0.19
N THR A 35 1.65 -7.15 -0.94
CA THR A 35 1.13 -8.22 -1.81
C THR A 35 0.29 -9.23 -1.01
N THR A 36 0.82 -9.71 0.12
CA THR A 36 0.10 -10.64 1.00
C THR A 36 -1.20 -10.04 1.54
N ALA A 37 -1.16 -8.76 1.92
CA ALA A 37 -2.35 -8.07 2.42
C ALA A 37 -3.40 -7.84 1.34
N LEU A 38 -3.02 -7.63 0.07
CA LEU A 38 -3.95 -7.46 -1.04
C LEU A 38 -4.70 -8.77 -1.37
N ASP A 39 -4.07 -9.93 -1.20
CA ASP A 39 -4.74 -11.23 -1.33
C ASP A 39 -5.83 -11.41 -0.27
N GLU A 40 -5.52 -11.06 0.99
CA GLU A 40 -6.50 -11.05 2.10
C GLU A 40 -7.59 -9.99 1.88
N PHE A 41 -7.23 -8.84 1.34
CA PHE A 41 -8.14 -7.73 1.03
C PHE A 41 -9.19 -8.16 0.01
N LYS A 42 -8.76 -8.79 -1.09
CA LYS A 42 -9.64 -9.35 -2.11
C LYS A 42 -10.59 -10.40 -1.53
N SER A 43 -10.05 -11.32 -0.73
CA SER A 43 -10.85 -12.36 -0.07
C SER A 43 -11.89 -11.76 0.89
N SER A 44 -11.55 -10.68 1.59
CA SER A 44 -12.45 -9.97 2.50
C SER A 44 -13.61 -9.29 1.76
N ILE A 45 -13.37 -8.76 0.56
CA ILE A 45 -14.44 -8.24 -0.31
C ILE A 45 -15.39 -9.37 -0.73
N GLU A 46 -14.85 -10.48 -1.21
CA GLU A 46 -15.65 -11.63 -1.66
C GLU A 46 -16.49 -12.23 -0.52
N ALA A 47 -15.93 -12.28 0.69
CA ALA A 47 -16.59 -12.78 1.90
C ALA A 47 -17.50 -11.74 2.60
N LYS A 48 -17.53 -10.49 2.11
CA LYS A 48 -18.24 -9.36 2.76
C LYS A 48 -17.75 -9.06 4.18
N ASP A 49 -16.49 -9.37 4.49
CA ASP A 49 -15.87 -9.16 5.80
C ASP A 49 -15.28 -7.74 5.91
N LEU A 50 -16.16 -6.78 6.23
CA LEU A 50 -15.77 -5.38 6.41
C LEU A 50 -14.84 -5.14 7.60
N MET A 51 -14.91 -6.00 8.61
CA MET A 51 -14.05 -5.88 9.78
C MET A 51 -12.60 -6.20 9.41
N THR A 52 -12.39 -7.28 8.65
CA THR A 52 -11.06 -7.65 8.17
C THR A 52 -10.55 -6.64 7.14
N LEU A 53 -11.42 -6.17 6.23
CA LEU A 53 -11.08 -5.12 5.26
C LEU A 53 -10.57 -3.83 5.95
N SER A 54 -11.29 -3.35 6.96
CA SER A 54 -10.89 -2.18 7.77
C SER A 54 -9.55 -2.40 8.48
N LYS A 55 -9.35 -3.57 9.10
CA LYS A 55 -8.08 -3.93 9.76
C LYS A 55 -6.90 -3.97 8.79
N ILE A 56 -7.09 -4.47 7.57
CA ILE A 56 -6.04 -4.48 6.55
C ILE A 56 -5.67 -3.05 6.17
N ALA A 57 -6.64 -2.19 5.90
CA ALA A 57 -6.39 -0.78 5.58
C ALA A 57 -5.63 -0.06 6.70
N HIS A 58 -6.02 -0.28 7.96
CA HIS A 58 -5.30 0.26 9.13
C HIS A 58 -3.83 -0.19 9.17
N LYS A 59 -3.54 -1.46 8.89
CA LYS A 59 -2.18 -2.02 8.90
C LYS A 59 -1.31 -1.48 7.75
N LEU A 60 -1.89 -1.30 6.56
CA LEU A 60 -1.18 -0.82 5.37
C LEU A 60 -0.89 0.69 5.42
N LYS A 61 -1.79 1.48 6.00
CA LYS A 61 -1.67 2.94 6.07
C LYS A 61 -0.29 3.47 6.51
N PRO A 62 0.32 3.02 7.62
CA PRO A 62 1.64 3.50 8.00
C PRO A 62 2.75 3.13 7.01
N SER A 63 2.66 1.97 6.35
CA SER A 63 3.70 1.55 5.39
C SER A 63 3.63 2.37 4.09
N PHE A 64 2.41 2.67 3.61
CA PHE A 64 2.18 3.55 2.46
C PHE A 64 2.67 4.98 2.73
N ASP A 65 2.48 5.48 3.96
CA ASP A 65 3.00 6.79 4.38
C ASP A 65 4.54 6.83 4.43
N ILE A 66 5.19 5.76 4.88
CA ILE A 66 6.66 5.65 4.87
C ILE A 66 7.23 5.63 3.44
N MET A 67 6.55 4.94 2.51
CA MET A 67 6.93 4.90 1.09
C MET A 67 6.54 6.18 0.33
N GLY A 68 5.84 7.12 0.97
CA GLY A 68 5.42 8.39 0.38
C GLY A 68 4.34 8.23 -0.71
N VAL A 69 3.47 7.22 -0.58
CA VAL A 69 2.35 6.97 -1.50
C VAL A 69 1.18 7.87 -1.12
N HIS A 70 1.23 9.12 -1.56
CA HIS A 70 0.23 10.11 -1.18
C HIS A 70 -1.10 9.99 -1.93
N SER A 71 -1.09 9.43 -3.15
CA SER A 71 -2.29 9.29 -3.99
C SER A 71 -3.37 8.39 -3.38
N LEU A 72 -3.00 7.47 -2.47
CA LEU A 72 -3.91 6.49 -1.87
C LEU A 72 -4.33 6.83 -0.44
N LYS A 73 -3.87 7.96 0.10
CA LYS A 73 -4.09 8.35 1.49
C LYS A 73 -5.58 8.47 1.85
N ASP A 74 -6.37 9.10 0.99
CA ASP A 74 -7.79 9.31 1.27
C ASP A 74 -8.60 8.02 1.12
N GLN A 75 -8.24 7.18 0.15
CA GLN A 75 -8.89 5.88 -0.06
C GLN A 75 -8.65 4.93 1.10
N ILE A 76 -7.40 4.79 1.56
CA ILE A 76 -7.08 3.88 2.67
C ILE A 76 -7.75 4.32 3.97
N LEU A 77 -7.88 5.64 4.19
CA LEU A 77 -8.65 6.21 5.31
C LEU A 77 -10.15 5.90 5.19
N ARG A 78 -10.70 5.98 3.98
CA ARG A 78 -12.11 5.67 3.74
C ARG A 78 -12.40 4.19 3.95
N ILE A 79 -11.52 3.31 3.47
CA ILE A 79 -11.65 1.86 3.64
C ILE A 79 -11.58 1.45 5.12
N GLU A 80 -10.67 2.08 5.89
CA GLU A 80 -10.55 1.89 7.34
C GLU A 80 -11.88 2.16 8.08
N GLN A 81 -12.78 2.98 7.53
CA GLN A 81 -14.05 3.37 8.15
C GLN A 81 -15.25 2.48 7.78
N TYR A 82 -15.11 1.57 6.80
CA TYR A 82 -16.24 0.75 6.34
C TYR A 82 -16.80 -0.23 7.38
N GLU A 83 -16.08 -0.51 8.48
CA GLU A 83 -16.58 -1.36 9.57
C GLU A 83 -17.94 -0.90 10.15
N ARG A 84 -18.31 0.36 9.90
CA ARG A 84 -19.53 1.02 10.40
C ARG A 84 -20.61 1.23 9.34
N GLU A 85 -20.36 0.79 8.10
CA GLU A 85 -21.23 1.05 6.96
C GLU A 85 -21.86 -0.25 6.41
N PRO A 86 -23.04 -0.20 5.77
CA PRO A 86 -23.59 -1.34 5.08
C PRO A 86 -22.68 -1.77 3.91
N PHE A 87 -22.39 -3.07 3.81
CA PHE A 87 -21.76 -3.65 2.62
C PHE A 87 -22.66 -3.42 1.38
N GLU A 88 -22.09 -3.30 0.18
CA GLU A 88 -22.78 -3.17 -1.13
C GLU A 88 -23.08 -1.76 -1.67
N ASN A 89 -22.42 -0.69 -1.21
CA ASN A 89 -22.43 0.57 -1.97
C ASN A 89 -21.47 0.45 -3.19
N ASP A 90 -21.94 0.75 -4.40
CA ASP A 90 -21.12 0.81 -5.62
C ASP A 90 -19.87 1.68 -5.43
N GLU A 91 -19.99 2.75 -4.65
CA GLU A 91 -18.86 3.62 -4.27
C GLU A 91 -17.79 2.87 -3.47
N MET A 92 -18.20 2.03 -2.51
CA MET A 92 -17.29 1.24 -1.69
C MET A 92 -16.47 0.28 -2.55
N MET A 93 -17.15 -0.43 -3.46
CA MET A 93 -16.51 -1.35 -4.41
C MET A 93 -15.57 -0.62 -5.35
N ALA A 94 -15.96 0.55 -5.88
CA ALA A 94 -15.11 1.37 -6.73
C ALA A 94 -13.83 1.83 -6.00
N ILE A 95 -13.96 2.28 -4.75
CA ILE A 95 -12.81 2.71 -3.93
C ILE A 95 -11.87 1.55 -3.64
N CYS A 96 -12.42 0.39 -3.27
CA CYS A 96 -11.65 -0.82 -3.02
C CYS A 96 -10.89 -1.29 -4.27
N ASN A 97 -11.56 -1.35 -5.42
CA ASN A 97 -10.94 -1.76 -6.68
C ASN A 97 -9.83 -0.79 -7.11
N HIS A 98 -10.08 0.52 -7.05
CA HIS A 98 -9.06 1.52 -7.37
C HIS A 98 -7.87 1.44 -6.40
N PHE A 99 -8.12 1.22 -5.11
CA PHE A 99 -7.05 1.05 -4.12
C PHE A 99 -6.18 -0.18 -4.44
N MET A 100 -6.79 -1.32 -4.76
CA MET A 100 -6.06 -2.54 -5.13
C MET A 100 -5.22 -2.33 -6.41
N GLU A 101 -5.83 -1.78 -7.47
CA GLU A 101 -5.15 -1.51 -8.74
C GLU A 101 -3.91 -0.63 -8.54
N LYS A 102 -4.06 0.50 -7.83
CA LYS A 102 -2.95 1.41 -7.58
C LYS A 102 -1.91 0.87 -6.62
N SER A 103 -2.30 0.00 -5.68
CA SER A 103 -1.34 -0.68 -4.81
C SER A 103 -0.44 -1.63 -5.60
N VAL A 104 -0.97 -2.29 -6.64
CA VAL A 104 -0.17 -3.11 -7.56
C VAL A 104 0.79 -2.25 -8.37
N GLU A 105 0.33 -1.12 -8.94
CA GLU A 105 1.23 -0.21 -9.67
C GLU A 105 2.39 0.31 -8.79
N VAL A 106 2.14 0.57 -7.50
CA VAL A 106 3.16 0.96 -6.52
C VAL A 106 4.15 -0.18 -6.26
N ILE A 107 3.66 -1.42 -6.12
CA ILE A 107 4.50 -2.61 -5.95
C ILE A 107 5.42 -2.79 -7.17
N ASP A 108 4.88 -2.65 -8.37
CA ASP A 108 5.63 -2.81 -9.61
C ASP A 108 6.74 -1.75 -9.73
N GLU A 109 6.41 -0.47 -9.50
CA GLU A 109 7.40 0.62 -9.51
C GLU A 109 8.52 0.41 -8.48
N LEU A 110 8.19 -0.02 -7.26
CA LEU A 110 9.19 -0.28 -6.23
C LEU A 110 10.02 -1.54 -6.50
N THR A 111 9.45 -2.53 -7.18
CA THR A 111 10.17 -3.74 -7.61
C THR A 111 11.20 -3.39 -8.68
N GLU A 112 10.83 -2.59 -9.69
CA GLU A 112 11.75 -2.08 -10.70
C GLU A 112 12.89 -1.26 -10.07
N TYR A 113 12.54 -0.36 -9.15
CA TYR A 113 13.52 0.45 -8.42
C TYR A 113 14.54 -0.40 -7.66
N ASN A 114 14.10 -1.44 -6.93
CA ASN A 114 15.01 -2.30 -6.19
C ASN A 114 15.91 -3.14 -7.10
N ASN A 115 15.38 -3.71 -8.18
CA ASN A 115 16.17 -4.48 -9.14
C ASN A 115 17.31 -3.64 -9.75
N ASN A 116 17.06 -2.36 -10.03
CA ASN A 116 18.08 -1.43 -10.53
C ASN A 116 19.18 -1.07 -9.52
N LYS A 117 18.96 -1.33 -8.22
CA LYS A 117 19.92 -1.06 -7.15
C LYS A 117 20.78 -2.27 -6.79
N GLU A 118 20.30 -3.45 -7.10
CA GLU A 118 21.01 -4.72 -6.87
C GLU A 118 21.85 -5.16 -8.08
N ALA A 119 21.61 -4.56 -9.26
CA ALA A 119 22.37 -4.77 -10.50
C ALA A 119 23.67 -3.95 -10.55
#